data_AF-A0A354J328-F1
#
_entry.id   AF-A0A354J328-F1
#
_cell.length_a   1.000
_cell.length_b   1.000
_cell.length_c   1.000
_cell.angle_alpha   90.00
_cell.angle_beta   90.00
_cell.angle_gamma   90.00
#
_symmetry.space_group_name_H-M   'P 1'
#
loop_
_entity.id
_entity.type
_entity.pdbx_description
1 polymer ?
#
loop_
_entity_poly.entity_id
_entity_poly.type
_entity_poly.pdbx_seq_one_letter_code
_entity_poly.pdbx_strand_id
1 'polypeptide(L)'
;LSAGGGGLFGNVALNKVSCTSSRYFLSIETSKYYTGKAVVLSEVNPYTLKRGTDVDYVETMYAILSPRFLDYYTERFADTVKTYDMSGIALRDLGSVLSSDKKRTEMINRQEALDITKNSFKTLQNTGKKLLVHSGNAYSFAYTTDIVDAPLGSSKFFITDETIPFYEMVIHGYIHYTGSELNLIQCADRNDLLLDLIETGAAPRYVMSWENSDNIKYTGLNNMYSVQYELWDDEAENYYAEISKALKDVVNVPMVQHEILDNSVRKVTYANGMILYINRGSEDALVDGITIPAKWYRKGGLQ
;
A
#
# COMPACT_ATOMS: atom_id res chain seq x y z
N LEU A 1 8.58 19.81 7.39
CA LEU A 1 7.95 18.97 6.34
C LEU A 1 8.03 19.65 4.98
N SER A 2 7.26 20.72 4.71
CA SER A 2 7.21 21.35 3.38
C SER A 2 8.57 21.87 2.87
N ALA A 3 9.42 22.40 3.75
CA ALA A 3 10.78 22.88 3.40
C ALA A 3 11.72 21.77 2.89
N GLY A 4 11.45 20.50 3.23
CA GLY A 4 12.20 19.33 2.75
C GLY A 4 11.49 18.58 1.61
N GLY A 5 10.45 19.17 1.01
CA GLY A 5 9.64 18.52 -0.03
C GLY A 5 8.62 17.49 0.49
N GLY A 6 8.51 17.30 1.81
CA GLY A 6 7.55 16.38 2.42
C GLY A 6 6.14 16.95 2.54
N GLY A 7 5.13 16.07 2.56
CA GLY A 7 3.72 16.43 2.73
C GLY A 7 3.05 15.74 3.91
N LEU A 8 2.05 16.39 4.51
CA LEU A 8 1.21 15.79 5.56
C LEU A 8 -0.07 15.24 4.94
N PHE A 9 -0.37 13.97 5.18
CA PHE A 9 -1.58 13.32 4.68
C PHE A 9 -2.44 12.84 5.85
N GLY A 10 -3.67 13.36 5.93
CA GLY A 10 -4.63 12.93 6.95
C GLY A 10 -5.19 11.54 6.63
N ASN A 11 -5.02 10.58 7.54
CA ASN A 11 -5.43 9.19 7.33
C ASN A 11 -6.92 8.96 7.68
N VAL A 12 -7.69 8.38 6.75
CA VAL A 12 -9.12 8.09 6.92
C VAL A 12 -9.50 6.74 6.31
N ALA A 13 -10.50 6.10 6.91
CA ALA A 13 -11.22 4.96 6.35
C ALA A 13 -12.66 5.40 6.05
N LEU A 14 -13.16 5.08 4.87
CA LEU A 14 -14.53 5.43 4.45
C LEU A 14 -15.41 4.18 4.28
N ASN A 15 -14.82 3.00 4.06
CA ASN A 15 -15.56 1.75 3.88
C ASN A 15 -15.60 0.88 5.15
N LYS A 16 -14.49 0.82 5.90
CA LYS A 16 -14.36 0.04 7.13
C LYS A 16 -14.62 0.96 8.32
N VAL A 17 -15.82 0.86 8.88
CA VAL A 17 -16.24 1.66 10.04
C VAL A 17 -16.02 0.85 11.31
N SER A 18 -15.25 1.38 12.27
CA SER A 18 -15.03 0.67 13.54
C SER A 18 -16.35 0.41 14.26
N CYS A 19 -16.51 -0.79 14.82
CA CYS A 19 -17.71 -1.17 15.57
C CYS A 19 -17.87 -0.40 16.89
N THR A 20 -16.84 0.31 17.35
CA THR A 20 -16.91 1.19 18.54
C THR A 20 -17.42 2.60 18.21
N SER A 21 -17.69 2.91 16.94
CA SER A 21 -18.21 4.21 16.51
C SER A 21 -19.61 4.47 17.07
N SER A 22 -19.75 5.51 17.89
CA SER A 22 -21.00 5.85 18.59
C SER A 22 -22.09 6.45 17.69
N ARG A 23 -21.74 6.90 16.47
CA ARG A 23 -22.66 7.57 15.53
C ARG A 23 -22.95 6.73 14.28
N TYR A 24 -22.74 5.42 14.35
CA TYR A 24 -22.92 4.51 13.23
C TYR A 24 -24.03 3.48 13.50
N PHE A 25 -25.02 3.42 12.62
CA PHE A 25 -26.17 2.52 12.75
C PHE A 25 -25.89 1.18 12.06
N LEU A 26 -25.23 0.27 12.78
CA LEU A 26 -24.77 -1.04 12.28
C LEU A 26 -25.85 -1.82 11.48
N SER A 27 -27.09 -1.82 11.97
CA SER A 27 -28.19 -2.56 11.34
C SER A 27 -28.68 -1.97 10.02
N ILE A 28 -28.48 -0.66 9.79
CA ILE A 28 -29.01 0.07 8.63
C ILE A 28 -27.92 0.40 7.61
N GLU A 29 -26.76 0.84 8.10
CA GLU A 29 -25.70 1.46 7.30
C GLU A 29 -24.67 0.45 6.79
N THR A 30 -24.65 -0.77 7.35
CA THR A 30 -23.72 -1.83 6.96
C THR A 30 -24.24 -2.66 5.79
N SER A 31 -23.37 -2.93 4.82
CA SER A 31 -23.58 -3.90 3.75
C SER A 31 -24.12 -5.23 4.30
N LYS A 32 -25.02 -5.88 3.56
CA LYS A 32 -25.61 -7.17 3.96
C LYS A 32 -25.12 -8.33 3.12
N TYR A 33 -25.10 -9.52 3.72
CA TYR A 33 -25.10 -10.79 2.99
C TYR A 33 -26.51 -11.10 2.44
N TYR A 34 -26.63 -12.06 1.52
CA TYR A 34 -27.93 -12.53 1.01
C TYR A 34 -28.88 -13.04 2.12
N THR A 35 -28.31 -13.48 3.25
CA THR A 35 -29.05 -13.88 4.45
C THR A 35 -29.66 -12.71 5.22
N GLY A 36 -29.35 -11.46 4.84
CA GLY A 36 -29.73 -10.24 5.55
C GLY A 36 -28.82 -9.87 6.72
N LYS A 37 -27.82 -10.70 7.05
CA LYS A 37 -26.85 -10.41 8.11
C LYS A 37 -25.91 -9.27 7.73
N ALA A 38 -25.60 -8.39 8.68
CA ALA A 38 -24.62 -7.34 8.51
C ALA A 38 -23.22 -7.91 8.28
N VAL A 39 -22.45 -7.31 7.38
CA VAL A 39 -21.05 -7.68 7.13
C VAL A 39 -20.17 -6.99 8.16
N VAL A 40 -19.88 -7.70 9.25
CA VAL A 40 -18.93 -7.30 10.30
C VAL A 40 -17.77 -8.28 10.27
N LEU A 41 -16.55 -7.73 10.26
CA LEU A 41 -15.31 -8.46 10.17
C LEU A 41 -14.32 -7.90 11.20
N SER A 42 -13.18 -8.57 11.33
CA SER A 42 -12.04 -8.10 12.10
C SER A 42 -10.74 -8.44 11.37
N GLU A 43 -9.61 -8.23 12.04
CA GLU A 43 -8.33 -8.77 11.59
C GLU A 43 -8.35 -10.31 11.52
N VAL A 44 -7.38 -10.88 10.82
CA VAL A 44 -7.25 -12.34 10.74
C VAL A 44 -6.80 -12.82 12.12
N ASN A 45 -7.60 -13.69 12.75
CA ASN A 45 -7.19 -14.33 13.98
C ASN A 45 -6.01 -15.28 13.66
N PRO A 46 -4.81 -15.07 14.25
CA PRO A 46 -3.62 -15.82 13.87
C PRO A 46 -3.67 -17.30 14.28
N TYR A 47 -4.49 -17.65 15.28
CA TYR A 47 -4.67 -19.03 15.72
C TYR A 47 -5.61 -19.83 14.80
N THR A 48 -6.72 -19.22 14.41
CA THR A 48 -7.75 -19.89 13.59
C THR A 48 -7.60 -19.66 12.09
N LEU A 49 -6.79 -18.67 11.70
CA LEU A 49 -6.64 -18.15 10.33
C LEU A 49 -7.96 -17.70 9.69
N LYS A 50 -8.95 -17.34 10.52
CA LYS A 50 -10.27 -16.87 10.07
C LYS A 50 -10.41 -15.37 10.31
N ARG A 51 -11.09 -14.70 9.39
CA ARG A 51 -11.66 -13.37 9.63
C ARG A 51 -13.05 -13.56 10.20
N GLY A 52 -13.20 -13.31 11.49
CA GLY A 52 -14.45 -13.51 12.22
C GLY A 52 -14.77 -12.32 13.12
N THR A 53 -15.61 -12.55 14.13
CA THR A 53 -15.87 -11.60 15.22
C THR A 53 -15.28 -12.07 16.54
N ASP A 54 -14.59 -13.21 16.54
CA ASP A 54 -13.93 -13.79 17.70
C ASP A 54 -12.54 -13.15 17.84
N VAL A 55 -12.52 -11.98 18.49
CA VAL A 55 -11.31 -11.17 18.69
C VAL A 55 -11.10 -10.82 20.16
N ASP A 56 -9.83 -10.62 20.51
CA ASP A 56 -9.42 -10.19 21.85
C ASP A 56 -9.74 -8.70 22.10
N TYR A 57 -9.80 -7.90 21.03
CA TYR A 57 -9.94 -6.45 21.07
C TYR A 57 -11.08 -5.98 20.16
N VAL A 58 -12.17 -5.47 20.74
CA VAL A 58 -13.37 -5.06 19.99
C VAL A 58 -13.10 -3.91 19.01
N GLU A 59 -12.10 -3.07 19.29
CA GLU A 59 -11.68 -1.98 18.43
C GLU A 59 -11.11 -2.44 17.08
N THR A 60 -10.68 -3.71 16.99
CA THR A 60 -10.22 -4.33 15.73
C THR A 60 -11.38 -4.80 14.85
N MET A 61 -12.62 -4.79 15.37
CA MET A 61 -13.82 -5.10 14.59
C MET A 61 -14.26 -3.88 13.78
N TYR A 62 -14.66 -4.14 12.54
CA TYR A 62 -15.21 -3.14 11.65
C TYR A 62 -16.39 -3.67 10.84
N ALA A 63 -17.33 -2.78 10.60
CA ALA A 63 -18.45 -2.96 9.70
C ALA A 63 -18.08 -2.48 8.29
N ILE A 64 -18.51 -3.21 7.27
CA ILE A 64 -18.39 -2.76 5.89
C ILE A 64 -19.56 -1.85 5.55
N LEU A 65 -19.28 -0.56 5.35
CA LEU A 65 -20.26 0.43 4.93
C LEU A 65 -20.98 -0.07 3.66
N SER A 66 -22.30 0.10 3.63
CA SER A 66 -23.08 -0.08 2.41
C SER A 66 -22.75 1.05 1.43
N PRO A 67 -22.44 0.76 0.16
CA PRO A 67 -22.15 1.80 -0.84
C PRO A 67 -23.24 2.88 -0.91
N ARG A 68 -24.48 2.55 -0.56
CA ARG A 68 -25.60 3.49 -0.44
C ARG A 68 -25.30 4.72 0.42
N PHE A 69 -24.45 4.58 1.43
CA PHE A 69 -24.09 5.66 2.36
C PHE A 69 -22.71 6.26 2.10
N LEU A 70 -21.94 5.71 1.15
CA LEU A 70 -20.56 6.12 0.93
C LEU A 70 -20.45 7.59 0.52
N ASP A 71 -21.30 8.03 -0.41
CA ASP A 71 -21.31 9.43 -0.85
C ASP A 71 -21.64 10.39 0.30
N TYR A 72 -22.63 10.07 1.12
CA TYR A 72 -23.01 10.88 2.29
C TYR A 72 -21.85 11.11 3.26
N TYR A 73 -21.11 10.05 3.61
CA TYR A 73 -19.97 10.18 4.50
C TYR A 73 -18.79 10.87 3.83
N THR A 74 -18.59 10.61 2.54
CA THR A 74 -17.51 11.24 1.76
C THR A 74 -17.72 12.74 1.64
N GLU A 75 -18.94 13.21 1.35
CA GLU A 75 -19.26 14.65 1.25
C GLU A 75 -19.02 15.37 2.57
N ARG A 76 -19.52 14.83 3.67
CA ARG A 76 -19.32 15.42 5.00
C ARG A 76 -17.86 15.45 5.41
N PHE A 77 -17.13 14.38 5.12
CA PHE A 77 -15.69 14.35 5.34
C PHE A 77 -15.00 15.40 4.47
N ALA A 78 -15.34 15.48 3.18
CA ALA A 78 -14.77 16.43 2.23
C ALA A 78 -15.00 17.90 2.65
N ASP A 79 -16.17 18.24 3.19
CA ASP A 79 -16.44 19.59 3.67
C ASP A 79 -15.61 19.94 4.91
N THR A 80 -15.42 18.97 5.80
CA THR A 80 -14.59 19.16 7.00
C THR A 80 -13.12 19.24 6.63
N VAL A 81 -12.64 18.33 5.77
CA VAL A 81 -11.23 18.13 5.46
C VAL A 81 -10.61 19.32 4.72
N LYS A 82 -11.41 20.05 3.93
CA LYS A 82 -11.00 21.29 3.25
C LYS A 82 -10.49 22.36 4.22
N THR A 83 -10.97 22.37 5.47
CA THR A 83 -10.59 23.37 6.46
C THR A 83 -9.23 23.11 7.12
N TYR A 84 -8.67 21.92 6.96
CA TYR A 84 -7.37 21.57 7.55
C TYR A 84 -6.21 21.91 6.61
N ASP A 85 -5.16 22.49 7.18
CA ASP A 85 -3.91 22.73 6.47
C ASP A 85 -3.05 21.46 6.42
N MET A 86 -3.22 20.72 5.33
CA MET A 86 -2.46 19.51 5.03
C MET A 86 -2.35 19.30 3.52
N SER A 87 -1.37 18.53 3.09
CA SER A 87 -1.04 18.32 1.67
C SER A 87 -2.03 17.38 0.98
N GLY A 88 -2.55 16.40 1.72
CA GLY A 88 -3.35 15.34 1.12
C GLY A 88 -4.20 14.55 2.11
N ILE A 89 -4.89 13.55 1.56
CA ILE A 89 -5.75 12.62 2.27
C ILE A 89 -5.24 11.21 1.98
N ALA A 90 -4.90 10.45 3.02
CA ALA A 90 -4.53 9.05 2.94
C ALA A 90 -5.77 8.17 3.16
N LEU A 91 -6.20 7.48 2.11
CA LEU A 91 -7.40 6.66 2.06
C LEU A 91 -7.03 5.18 2.31
N ARG A 92 -7.27 4.70 3.54
CA ARG A 92 -6.93 3.33 3.97
C ARG A 92 -7.68 2.23 3.22
N ASP A 93 -8.86 2.53 2.70
CA ASP A 93 -9.74 1.50 2.16
C ASP A 93 -10.46 1.88 0.86
N LEU A 94 -10.62 3.16 0.52
CA LEU A 94 -11.36 3.55 -0.68
C LEU A 94 -10.72 3.06 -1.98
N GLY A 95 -9.38 2.91 -2.01
CA GLY A 95 -8.66 2.38 -3.17
C GLY A 95 -8.65 0.86 -3.29
N SER A 96 -8.96 0.13 -2.21
CA SER A 96 -8.81 -1.33 -2.15
C SER A 96 -10.12 -2.07 -1.86
N VAL A 97 -11.07 -1.44 -1.16
CA VAL A 97 -12.36 -2.01 -0.77
C VAL A 97 -13.44 -1.54 -1.71
N LEU A 98 -13.97 -2.50 -2.46
CA LEU A 98 -15.15 -2.32 -3.29
C LEU A 98 -16.19 -3.34 -2.83
N SER A 99 -17.14 -2.94 -1.98
CA SER A 99 -18.16 -3.82 -1.40
C SER A 99 -19.48 -3.73 -2.16
N SER A 100 -20.20 -4.84 -2.25
CA SER A 100 -21.60 -4.90 -2.72
C SER A 100 -22.54 -4.95 -1.52
N ASP A 101 -23.77 -4.47 -1.66
CA ASP A 101 -24.83 -4.66 -0.66
C ASP A 101 -25.88 -5.66 -1.17
N LYS A 102 -26.01 -6.79 -0.48
CA LYS A 102 -26.92 -7.87 -0.87
C LYS A 102 -28.23 -7.86 -0.09
N LYS A 103 -28.60 -6.68 0.45
CA LYS A 103 -29.91 -6.46 1.06
C LYS A 103 -31.00 -6.85 0.05
N ARG A 104 -32.00 -7.62 0.51
CA ARG A 104 -33.06 -8.18 -0.36
C ARG A 104 -33.88 -7.11 -1.07
N THR A 105 -34.02 -5.97 -0.43
CA THR A 105 -34.56 -4.74 -1.01
C THR A 105 -33.39 -3.80 -1.22
N GLU A 106 -33.29 -3.14 -2.38
CA GLU A 106 -32.20 -2.19 -2.69
C GLU A 106 -30.81 -2.87 -2.78
N MET A 107 -30.71 -3.96 -3.55
CA MET A 107 -29.41 -4.59 -3.83
C MET A 107 -28.52 -3.61 -4.61
N ILE A 108 -27.24 -3.53 -4.22
CA ILE A 108 -26.21 -2.80 -4.96
C ILE A 108 -25.14 -3.82 -5.37
N ASN A 109 -25.00 -4.03 -6.67
CA ASN A 109 -23.99 -4.92 -7.22
C ASN A 109 -22.60 -4.23 -7.28
N ARG A 110 -21.55 -4.99 -7.65
CA ARG A 110 -20.17 -4.46 -7.65
C ARG A 110 -19.94 -3.35 -8.69
N GLN A 111 -20.67 -3.36 -9.80
CA GLN A 111 -20.54 -2.34 -10.85
C GLN A 111 -21.19 -1.02 -10.39
N GLU A 112 -22.37 -1.09 -9.79
CA GLU A 112 -23.02 0.08 -9.19
C GLU A 112 -22.17 0.65 -8.04
N ALA A 113 -21.63 -0.22 -7.17
CA ALA A 113 -20.70 0.20 -6.13
C ALA A 113 -19.45 0.87 -6.71
N LEU A 114 -18.94 0.41 -7.85
CA LEU A 114 -17.77 1.00 -8.50
C LEU A 114 -18.05 2.43 -8.96
N ASP A 115 -19.24 2.68 -9.50
CA ASP A 115 -19.64 4.02 -9.94
C ASP A 115 -19.80 4.97 -8.75
N ILE A 116 -20.36 4.49 -7.64
CA ILE A 116 -20.41 5.23 -6.37
C ILE A 116 -19.00 5.52 -5.84
N THR A 117 -18.11 4.53 -5.79
CA THR A 117 -16.72 4.73 -5.35
C THR A 117 -15.98 5.76 -6.21
N LYS A 118 -16.16 5.73 -7.54
CA LYS A 118 -15.60 6.75 -8.44
C LYS A 118 -16.19 8.13 -8.17
N ASN A 119 -17.47 8.23 -7.84
CA ASN A 119 -18.09 9.50 -7.43
C ASN A 119 -17.44 10.03 -6.14
N SER A 120 -17.24 9.17 -5.16
CA SER A 120 -16.56 9.54 -3.92
C SER A 120 -15.12 10.03 -4.16
N PHE A 121 -14.36 9.41 -5.06
CA PHE A 121 -13.04 9.92 -5.47
C PHE A 121 -13.12 11.33 -6.09
N LYS A 122 -14.09 11.58 -6.97
CA LYS A 122 -14.30 12.92 -7.55
C LYS A 122 -14.64 13.96 -6.49
N THR A 123 -15.51 13.62 -5.54
CA THR A 123 -15.84 14.47 -4.39
C THR A 123 -14.60 14.83 -3.59
N LEU A 124 -13.71 13.87 -3.34
CA LEU A 124 -12.45 14.10 -2.62
C LEU A 124 -11.46 14.93 -3.45
N GLN A 125 -11.36 14.73 -4.76
CA GLN A 125 -10.53 15.58 -5.62
C GLN A 125 -10.95 17.05 -5.59
N ASN A 126 -12.26 17.33 -5.50
CA ASN A 126 -12.80 18.69 -5.40
C ASN A 126 -12.39 19.41 -4.10
N THR A 127 -11.75 18.73 -3.15
CA THR A 127 -11.13 19.37 -1.98
C THR A 127 -9.82 20.09 -2.32
N GLY A 128 -9.23 19.83 -3.50
CA GLY A 128 -7.92 20.34 -3.89
C GLY A 128 -6.73 19.66 -3.20
N LYS A 129 -6.98 18.63 -2.39
CA LYS A 129 -5.95 17.84 -1.68
C LYS A 129 -5.47 16.69 -2.55
N LYS A 130 -4.18 16.34 -2.44
CA LYS A 130 -3.65 15.12 -3.07
C LYS A 130 -4.27 13.88 -2.42
N LEU A 131 -4.44 12.81 -3.19
CA LEU A 131 -4.95 11.54 -2.67
C LEU A 131 -3.85 10.50 -2.67
N LEU A 132 -3.70 9.84 -1.53
CA LEU A 132 -2.87 8.67 -1.33
C LEU A 132 -3.79 7.49 -1.01
N VAL A 133 -3.58 6.32 -1.62
CA VAL A 133 -4.42 5.14 -1.37
C VAL A 133 -3.60 3.95 -0.87
N HIS A 134 -4.19 3.08 -0.06
CA HIS A 134 -3.60 1.78 0.28
C HIS A 134 -3.99 0.70 -0.74
N SER A 135 -3.01 -0.08 -1.21
CA SER A 135 -3.17 -1.23 -2.14
C SER A 135 -4.01 -0.93 -3.38
N GLY A 136 -3.85 0.27 -3.94
CA GLY A 136 -4.76 0.87 -4.93
C GLY A 136 -5.11 -0.03 -6.11
N ASN A 137 -6.40 -0.34 -6.29
CA ASN A 137 -6.88 -0.98 -7.51
C ASN A 137 -6.92 0.01 -8.68
N ALA A 138 -6.93 -0.50 -9.91
CA ALA A 138 -6.90 0.32 -11.13
C ALA A 138 -7.98 1.42 -11.22
N TYR A 139 -9.15 1.24 -10.58
CA TYR A 139 -10.19 2.27 -10.55
C TYR A 139 -9.78 3.55 -9.80
N SER A 140 -8.74 3.48 -8.98
CA SER A 140 -8.21 4.61 -8.20
C SER A 140 -7.09 5.38 -8.91
N PHE A 141 -6.47 4.80 -9.95
CA PHE A 141 -5.27 5.34 -10.60
C PHE A 141 -5.47 6.74 -11.17
N ALA A 142 -6.63 7.02 -11.75
CA ALA A 142 -6.95 8.34 -12.31
C ALA A 142 -7.08 9.44 -11.25
N TYR A 143 -7.13 9.06 -9.96
CA TYR A 143 -7.44 9.98 -8.87
C TYR A 143 -6.30 10.17 -7.86
N THR A 144 -5.34 9.26 -7.84
CA THR A 144 -4.31 9.16 -6.79
C THR A 144 -2.96 9.64 -7.30
N THR A 145 -2.18 10.28 -6.42
CA THR A 145 -0.79 10.65 -6.69
C THR A 145 0.18 9.63 -6.11
N ASP A 146 -0.25 8.94 -5.04
CA ASP A 146 0.59 8.06 -4.25
C ASP A 146 -0.16 6.76 -3.89
N ILE A 147 0.54 5.64 -3.88
CA ILE A 147 0.03 4.33 -3.44
C ILE A 147 0.97 3.77 -2.37
N VAL A 148 0.44 3.53 -1.18
CA VAL A 148 1.16 2.75 -0.16
C VAL A 148 0.61 1.32 -0.16
N ASP A 149 1.38 0.37 0.37
CA ASP A 149 1.01 -1.05 0.31
C ASP A 149 0.73 -1.54 -1.12
N ALA A 150 1.51 -1.06 -2.08
CA ALA A 150 1.53 -1.66 -3.41
C ALA A 150 2.00 -3.12 -3.30
N PRO A 151 1.42 -4.05 -4.08
CA PRO A 151 1.75 -5.46 -4.01
C PRO A 151 3.11 -5.74 -4.68
N LEU A 152 4.21 -5.48 -3.97
CA LEU A 152 5.58 -5.68 -4.48
C LEU A 152 6.01 -7.14 -4.63
N GLY A 153 5.18 -8.11 -4.22
CA GLY A 153 5.54 -9.52 -4.18
C GLY A 153 4.36 -10.45 -4.40
N SER A 154 4.66 -11.74 -4.56
CA SER A 154 3.65 -12.78 -4.78
C SER A 154 3.26 -13.49 -3.48
N SER A 155 2.23 -14.34 -3.54
CA SER A 155 1.85 -15.21 -2.42
C SER A 155 2.86 -16.33 -2.14
N LYS A 156 3.89 -16.49 -3.00
CA LYS A 156 4.92 -17.54 -2.93
C LYS A 156 4.35 -18.96 -2.79
N PHE A 157 3.18 -19.22 -3.38
CA PHE A 157 2.65 -20.58 -3.42
C PHE A 157 3.50 -21.44 -4.35
N PHE A 158 3.71 -22.71 -4.02
CA PHE A 158 4.55 -23.63 -4.83
C PHE A 158 4.08 -23.83 -6.28
N ILE A 159 2.88 -23.36 -6.63
CA ILE A 159 2.33 -23.40 -7.99
C ILE A 159 2.76 -22.21 -8.86
N THR A 160 3.42 -21.20 -8.28
CA THR A 160 3.91 -20.03 -9.01
C THR A 160 5.39 -20.23 -9.33
N ASP A 161 5.74 -20.16 -10.61
CA ASP A 161 7.13 -20.36 -11.04
C ASP A 161 8.01 -19.17 -10.65
N GLU A 162 7.68 -17.97 -11.14
CA GLU A 162 8.47 -16.76 -10.95
C GLU A 162 7.60 -15.56 -10.57
N THR A 163 8.19 -14.64 -9.81
CA THR A 163 7.56 -13.37 -9.45
C THR A 163 8.11 -12.26 -10.34
N ILE A 164 7.20 -11.55 -11.01
CA ILE A 164 7.52 -10.36 -11.81
C ILE A 164 6.81 -9.14 -11.21
N PRO A 165 7.43 -7.94 -11.26
CA PRO A 165 6.86 -6.70 -10.73
C PRO A 165 5.81 -6.12 -11.70
N PHE A 166 4.83 -6.92 -12.12
CA PHE A 166 3.88 -6.54 -13.17
C PHE A 166 3.03 -5.32 -12.78
N TYR A 167 2.62 -5.24 -11.51
CA TYR A 167 1.86 -4.10 -11.02
C TYR A 167 2.69 -2.81 -11.13
N GLU A 168 3.95 -2.88 -10.73
CA GLU A 168 4.90 -1.77 -10.77
C GLU A 168 5.24 -1.38 -12.21
N MET A 169 5.41 -2.35 -13.13
CA MET A 169 5.58 -2.07 -14.56
C MET A 169 4.43 -1.23 -15.15
N VAL A 170 3.20 -1.39 -14.63
CA VAL A 170 2.03 -0.64 -15.09
C VAL A 170 2.02 0.79 -14.53
N ILE A 171 2.43 0.99 -13.27
CA ILE A 171 2.25 2.28 -12.57
C ILE A 171 3.53 3.13 -12.46
N HIS A 172 4.71 2.53 -12.57
CA HIS A 172 5.98 3.21 -12.36
C HIS A 172 6.17 4.32 -13.40
N GLY A 173 6.64 5.48 -12.95
CA GLY A 173 6.71 6.69 -13.76
C GLY A 173 5.42 7.53 -13.81
N TYR A 174 4.29 7.00 -13.32
CA TYR A 174 2.99 7.70 -13.34
C TYR A 174 2.44 7.99 -11.94
N ILE A 175 2.58 7.04 -11.02
CA ILE A 175 2.09 7.12 -9.64
C ILE A 175 3.25 6.75 -8.72
N HIS A 176 3.50 7.53 -7.67
CA HIS A 176 4.52 7.17 -6.68
C HIS A 176 4.02 6.04 -5.79
N TYR A 177 4.90 5.13 -5.36
CA TYR A 177 4.47 4.04 -4.52
C TYR A 177 5.53 3.51 -3.57
N THR A 178 5.02 2.85 -2.52
CA THR A 178 5.80 2.08 -1.56
C THR A 178 5.18 0.70 -1.37
N GLY A 179 5.97 -0.23 -0.84
CA GLY A 179 5.46 -1.47 -0.28
C GLY A 179 4.91 -1.30 1.14
N SER A 180 4.90 -2.42 1.86
CA SER A 180 4.64 -2.51 3.30
C SER A 180 5.74 -1.88 4.15
N GLU A 181 5.47 -1.66 5.43
CA GLU A 181 6.41 -1.06 6.37
C GLU A 181 7.59 -1.99 6.67
N LEU A 182 8.82 -1.56 6.35
CA LEU A 182 10.03 -2.40 6.42
C LEU A 182 10.35 -2.87 7.85
N ASN A 183 10.00 -2.07 8.84
CA ASN A 183 10.16 -2.40 10.26
C ASN A 183 9.14 -3.43 10.79
N LEU A 184 8.10 -3.76 10.01
CA LEU A 184 7.13 -4.79 10.33
C LEU A 184 7.28 -6.05 9.45
N ILE A 185 8.20 -6.03 8.49
CA ILE A 185 8.54 -7.19 7.66
C ILE A 185 9.51 -8.08 8.42
N GLN A 186 9.14 -9.36 8.55
CA GLN A 186 10.08 -10.40 8.97
C GLN A 186 10.93 -10.82 7.77
N CYS A 187 12.19 -10.40 7.77
CA CYS A 187 13.16 -10.81 6.76
C CYS A 187 14.47 -11.26 7.43
N ALA A 188 15.02 -12.38 6.95
CA ALA A 188 16.30 -12.89 7.44
C ALA A 188 17.50 -12.11 6.86
N ASP A 189 17.39 -11.59 5.63
CA ASP A 189 18.45 -10.82 4.97
C ASP A 189 17.92 -9.46 4.52
N ARG A 190 18.47 -8.41 5.13
CA ARG A 190 18.14 -7.02 4.82
C ARG A 190 18.58 -6.63 3.40
N ASN A 191 19.65 -7.22 2.87
CA ASN A 191 20.07 -6.94 1.50
C ASN A 191 19.04 -7.43 0.48
N ASP A 192 18.40 -8.59 0.72
CA ASP A 192 17.35 -9.08 -0.17
C ASP A 192 16.16 -8.11 -0.24
N LEU A 193 15.78 -7.50 0.90
CA LEU A 193 14.73 -6.48 0.95
C LEU A 193 15.12 -5.22 0.16
N LEU A 194 16.38 -4.79 0.27
CA LEU A 194 16.90 -3.67 -0.52
C LEU A 194 16.82 -3.97 -2.03
N LEU A 195 17.25 -5.16 -2.46
CA LEU A 195 17.21 -5.56 -3.86
C LEU A 195 15.77 -5.71 -4.38
N ASP A 196 14.84 -6.19 -3.56
CA ASP A 196 13.41 -6.25 -3.89
C ASP A 196 12.85 -4.84 -4.17
N LEU A 197 13.18 -3.85 -3.34
CA LEU A 197 12.76 -2.46 -3.53
C LEU A 197 13.37 -1.84 -4.79
N ILE A 198 14.65 -2.11 -5.06
CA ILE A 198 15.35 -1.61 -6.25
C ILE A 198 14.78 -2.22 -7.53
N GLU A 199 14.52 -3.53 -7.55
CA GLU A 199 13.95 -4.22 -8.71
C GLU A 199 12.52 -3.76 -9.00
N THR A 200 11.72 -3.60 -7.95
CA THR A 200 10.33 -3.15 -8.07
C THR A 200 10.23 -1.64 -8.27
N GLY A 201 11.30 -0.87 -8.11
CA GLY A 201 11.29 0.59 -8.22
C GLY A 201 10.55 1.30 -7.07
N ALA A 202 10.33 0.63 -5.94
CA ALA A 202 9.54 1.13 -4.83
C ALA A 202 10.38 1.98 -3.86
N ALA A 203 9.77 3.01 -3.27
CA ALA A 203 10.37 3.73 -2.15
C ALA A 203 10.21 2.91 -0.84
N PRO A 204 11.18 2.98 0.09
CA PRO A 204 11.05 2.32 1.39
C PRO A 204 9.96 3.02 2.21
N ARG A 205 9.31 2.28 3.12
CA ARG A 205 8.28 2.83 4.02
C ARG A 205 8.50 2.33 5.43
N TYR A 206 8.31 3.22 6.41
CA TYR A 206 8.37 2.91 7.83
C TYR A 206 7.13 3.44 8.53
N VAL A 207 6.77 2.83 9.65
CA VAL A 207 5.79 3.36 10.61
C VAL A 207 6.48 3.54 11.95
N MET A 208 6.26 4.70 12.57
CA MET A 208 7.05 5.11 13.74
C MET A 208 6.15 5.62 14.88
N SER A 209 6.59 5.37 16.11
CA SER A 209 6.06 5.91 17.36
C SER A 209 7.18 6.60 18.14
N TRP A 210 6.80 7.56 18.99
CA TRP A 210 7.72 8.16 19.95
C TRP A 210 7.98 7.24 21.14
N GLU A 211 6.91 6.71 21.74
CA GLU A 211 7.01 5.80 22.88
C GLU A 211 7.40 4.38 22.45
N ASN A 212 7.89 3.61 23.43
CA ASN A 212 8.27 2.21 23.26
C ASN A 212 7.07 1.35 22.82
N SER A 213 7.30 0.48 21.84
CA SER A 213 6.32 -0.47 21.31
C SER A 213 5.81 -1.49 22.35
N ASP A 214 6.46 -1.64 23.50
CA ASP A 214 5.93 -2.44 24.61
C ASP A 214 4.57 -1.93 25.12
N ASN A 215 4.32 -0.62 25.03
CA ASN A 215 3.08 0.00 25.50
C ASN A 215 1.84 -0.43 24.69
N ILE A 216 2.02 -0.90 23.46
CA ILE A 216 0.91 -1.27 22.55
C ILE A 216 0.66 -2.79 22.48
N LYS A 217 1.51 -3.60 23.13
CA LYS A 217 1.44 -5.07 23.11
C LYS A 217 0.07 -5.63 23.51
N TYR A 218 -0.59 -4.99 24.49
CA TYR A 218 -1.89 -5.41 25.03
C TYR A 218 -3.03 -4.52 24.55
N THR A 219 -2.98 -4.10 23.29
CA THR A 219 -4.01 -3.28 22.64
C THR A 219 -4.36 -3.85 21.26
N GLY A 220 -5.43 -3.35 20.64
CA GLY A 220 -5.75 -3.65 19.24
C GLY A 220 -4.68 -3.22 18.20
N LEU A 221 -3.58 -2.58 18.62
CA LEU A 221 -2.44 -2.20 17.77
C LEU A 221 -1.22 -3.11 17.97
N ASN A 222 -1.41 -4.30 18.53
CA ASN A 222 -0.33 -5.24 18.83
C ASN A 222 0.48 -5.73 17.60
N ASN A 223 -0.03 -5.49 16.38
CA ASN A 223 0.69 -5.72 15.13
C ASN A 223 1.80 -4.69 14.86
N MET A 224 1.79 -3.55 15.54
CA MET A 224 2.83 -2.51 15.45
C MET A 224 4.00 -2.83 16.39
N TYR A 225 4.49 -4.07 16.38
CA TYR A 225 5.38 -4.61 17.42
C TYR A 225 6.81 -4.02 17.45
N SER A 226 7.24 -3.30 16.40
CA SER A 226 8.56 -2.67 16.35
C SER A 226 8.52 -1.35 15.62
N VAL A 227 8.05 -0.30 16.31
CA VAL A 227 7.80 1.01 15.69
C VAL A 227 8.45 2.18 16.42
N GLN A 228 9.17 1.96 17.53
CA GLN A 228 9.86 3.08 18.19
C GLN A 228 10.91 3.71 17.26
N TYR A 229 10.78 5.01 17.01
CA TYR A 229 11.59 5.76 16.04
C TYR A 229 13.11 5.59 16.24
N GLU A 230 13.58 5.68 17.48
CA GLU A 230 15.01 5.60 17.82
C GLU A 230 15.68 4.28 17.40
N LEU A 231 14.90 3.22 17.20
CA LEU A 231 15.42 1.92 16.75
C LEU A 231 15.65 1.85 15.24
N TRP A 232 15.00 2.74 14.48
CA TRP A 232 14.85 2.61 13.02
C TRP A 232 15.39 3.81 12.24
N ASP A 233 15.68 4.93 12.87
CA ASP A 233 16.09 6.16 12.17
C ASP A 233 17.35 5.99 11.32
N ASP A 234 18.42 5.45 11.92
CA ASP A 234 19.69 5.20 11.20
C ASP A 234 19.51 4.19 10.05
N GLU A 235 18.71 3.14 10.25
CA GLU A 235 18.43 2.17 9.19
C GLU A 235 17.64 2.82 8.05
N ALA A 236 16.61 3.60 8.39
CA ALA A 236 15.78 4.29 7.43
C ALA A 236 16.61 5.26 6.58
N GLU A 237 17.46 6.10 7.20
CA GLU A 237 18.32 7.04 6.47
C GLU A 237 19.22 6.31 5.46
N ASN A 238 19.86 5.22 5.90
CA ASN A 238 20.72 4.41 5.04
C ASN A 238 19.95 3.76 3.87
N TYR A 239 18.77 3.21 4.13
CA TYR A 239 17.92 2.62 3.10
C TYR A 239 17.46 3.65 2.07
N TYR A 240 16.97 4.80 2.52
CA TYR A 240 16.57 5.89 1.62
C TYR A 240 17.76 6.36 0.77
N ALA A 241 18.96 6.48 1.36
CA ALA A 241 20.16 6.88 0.62
C ALA A 241 20.55 5.86 -0.46
N GLU A 242 20.58 4.56 -0.13
CA GLU A 242 20.95 3.50 -1.09
C GLU A 242 19.92 3.34 -2.20
N ILE A 243 18.62 3.37 -1.88
CA ILE A 243 17.55 3.30 -2.88
C ILE A 243 17.57 4.54 -3.77
N SER A 244 17.80 5.73 -3.22
CA SER A 244 17.95 6.96 -4.00
C SER A 244 19.15 6.88 -4.96
N LYS A 245 20.30 6.36 -4.52
CA LYS A 245 21.45 6.11 -5.40
C LYS A 245 21.06 5.21 -6.59
N ALA A 246 20.23 4.19 -6.37
CA ALA A 246 19.75 3.29 -7.42
C ALA A 246 18.70 3.92 -8.34
N LEU A 247 17.71 4.61 -7.80
CA LEU A 247 16.45 4.90 -8.50
C LEU A 247 16.21 6.37 -8.84
N LYS A 248 16.98 7.33 -8.31
CA LYS A 248 16.70 8.78 -8.48
C LYS A 248 16.51 9.24 -9.93
N ASP A 249 17.17 8.57 -10.88
CA ASP A 249 17.17 8.92 -12.30
C ASP A 249 15.96 8.33 -13.07
N VAL A 250 15.15 7.49 -12.40
CA VAL A 250 14.00 6.78 -13.01
C VAL A 250 12.68 6.89 -12.26
N VAL A 251 12.63 7.60 -11.13
CA VAL A 251 11.40 7.77 -10.31
C VAL A 251 10.16 8.14 -11.15
N ASN A 252 10.34 9.00 -12.17
CA ASN A 252 9.28 9.48 -13.05
C ASN A 252 9.42 8.96 -14.50
N VAL A 253 10.09 7.82 -14.69
CA VAL A 253 10.36 7.23 -16.00
C VAL A 253 9.69 5.87 -16.06
N PRO A 254 8.83 5.59 -17.06
CA PRO A 254 8.16 4.30 -17.15
C PRO A 254 9.13 3.12 -17.18
N MET A 255 8.81 2.07 -16.41
CA MET A 255 9.48 0.78 -16.49
C MET A 255 8.92 0.03 -17.70
N VAL A 256 9.73 -0.15 -18.75
CA VAL A 256 9.24 -0.66 -20.05
C VAL A 256 9.53 -2.14 -20.27
N GLN A 257 10.49 -2.71 -19.56
CA GLN A 257 10.85 -4.13 -19.69
C GLN A 257 11.45 -4.66 -18.39
N HIS A 258 11.10 -5.90 -18.05
CA HIS A 258 11.70 -6.68 -16.98
C HIS A 258 12.07 -8.06 -17.54
N GLU A 259 13.31 -8.48 -17.30
CA GLU A 259 13.85 -9.74 -17.79
C GLU A 259 14.49 -10.54 -16.64
N ILE A 260 14.27 -11.85 -16.67
CA ILE A 260 14.90 -12.82 -15.77
C ILE A 260 16.01 -13.52 -16.56
N LEU A 261 17.26 -13.38 -16.11
CA LEU A 261 18.43 -13.99 -16.74
C LEU A 261 18.87 -15.26 -15.98
N ASP A 262 19.55 -16.17 -16.67
CA ASP A 262 19.92 -17.51 -16.17
C ASP A 262 20.86 -17.51 -14.94
N ASN A 263 21.54 -16.40 -14.68
CA ASN A 263 22.53 -16.21 -13.61
C ASN A 263 21.95 -15.57 -12.34
N SER A 264 20.64 -15.72 -12.10
CA SER A 264 19.91 -15.05 -11.00
C SER A 264 19.92 -13.52 -11.09
N VAL A 265 20.29 -12.95 -12.24
CA VAL A 265 20.21 -11.51 -12.48
C VAL A 265 18.83 -11.15 -13.01
N ARG A 266 18.30 -10.05 -12.50
CA ARG A 266 17.10 -9.38 -13.02
C ARG A 266 17.54 -8.12 -13.74
N LYS A 267 17.01 -7.90 -14.95
CA LYS A 267 17.33 -6.73 -15.79
C LYS A 267 16.06 -5.92 -15.99
N VAL A 268 16.10 -4.66 -15.55
CA VAL A 268 14.97 -3.72 -15.64
C VAL A 268 15.36 -2.58 -16.55
N THR A 269 14.59 -2.38 -17.62
CA THR A 269 14.82 -1.30 -18.60
C THR A 269 13.75 -0.23 -18.44
N TYR A 270 14.19 1.02 -18.40
CA TYR A 270 13.33 2.20 -18.29
C TYR A 270 13.25 2.95 -19.62
N ALA A 271 12.17 3.71 -19.83
CA ALA A 271 11.89 4.40 -21.10
C ALA A 271 12.97 5.40 -21.53
N ASN A 272 13.79 5.90 -20.60
CA ASN A 272 14.93 6.78 -20.90
C ASN A 272 16.19 6.01 -21.35
N GLY A 273 16.13 4.68 -21.49
CA GLY A 273 17.26 3.83 -21.87
C GLY A 273 18.15 3.40 -20.71
N MET A 274 17.88 3.83 -19.48
CA MET A 274 18.60 3.36 -18.30
C MET A 274 18.22 1.91 -18.00
N ILE A 275 19.22 1.13 -17.59
CA ILE A 275 19.06 -0.28 -17.23
C ILE A 275 19.54 -0.48 -15.80
N LEU A 276 18.77 -1.21 -15.00
CA LEU A 276 19.20 -1.74 -13.71
C LEU A 276 19.43 -3.24 -13.82
N TYR A 277 20.60 -3.68 -13.39
CA TYR A 277 20.93 -5.09 -13.21
C TYR A 277 20.97 -5.39 -11.71
N ILE A 278 20.22 -6.40 -11.28
CA ILE A 278 20.09 -6.81 -9.89
C ILE A 278 20.49 -8.27 -9.77
N ASN A 279 21.61 -8.57 -9.11
CA ASN A 279 22.08 -9.93 -8.89
C ASN A 279 21.55 -10.47 -7.56
N ARG A 280 20.61 -11.42 -7.63
CA ARG A 280 20.04 -12.10 -6.45
C ARG A 280 20.83 -13.33 -6.01
N GLY A 281 21.81 -13.75 -6.80
CA GLY A 281 22.66 -14.92 -6.55
C GLY A 281 23.75 -14.69 -5.50
N SER A 282 24.42 -15.77 -5.13
CA SER A 282 25.54 -15.79 -4.17
C SER A 282 26.92 -15.65 -4.83
N GLU A 283 26.97 -15.50 -6.16
CA GLU A 283 28.20 -15.34 -6.93
C GLU A 283 28.12 -14.12 -7.84
N ASP A 284 29.27 -13.57 -8.21
CA ASP A 284 29.36 -12.46 -9.16
C ASP A 284 28.87 -12.90 -10.55
N ALA A 285 28.12 -12.01 -11.21
CA ALA A 285 27.55 -12.25 -12.52
C ALA A 285 28.12 -11.29 -13.56
N LEU A 286 28.46 -11.78 -14.76
CA LEU A 286 28.86 -10.95 -15.90
C LEU A 286 27.71 -10.88 -16.92
N VAL A 287 27.12 -9.70 -17.10
CA VAL A 287 26.04 -9.46 -18.06
C VAL A 287 26.36 -8.20 -18.87
N ASP A 288 26.22 -8.27 -20.19
CA ASP A 288 26.48 -7.13 -21.09
C ASP A 288 27.86 -6.46 -20.87
N GLY A 289 28.88 -7.24 -20.47
CA GLY A 289 30.23 -6.74 -20.16
C GLY A 289 30.39 -6.06 -18.80
N ILE A 290 29.35 -6.08 -17.95
CA ILE A 290 29.34 -5.49 -16.60
C ILE A 290 29.36 -6.62 -15.56
N THR A 291 30.34 -6.57 -14.65
CA THR A 291 30.36 -7.45 -13.46
C THR A 291 29.46 -6.88 -12.37
N ILE A 292 28.47 -7.66 -11.97
CA ILE A 292 27.51 -7.35 -10.91
C ILE A 292 27.82 -8.27 -9.73
N PRO A 293 28.33 -7.73 -8.60
CA PRO A 293 28.67 -8.54 -7.44
C PRO A 293 27.47 -9.35 -6.93
N ALA A 294 27.75 -10.47 -6.25
CA ALA A 294 26.74 -11.24 -5.53
C ALA A 294 25.91 -10.32 -4.59
N LYS A 295 24.59 -10.54 -4.54
CA LYS A 295 23.66 -9.75 -3.70
C LYS A 295 23.80 -8.23 -3.89
N TRP A 296 24.02 -7.77 -5.11
CA TRP A 296 24.25 -6.35 -5.42
C TRP A 296 23.57 -5.90 -6.72
N TYR A 297 23.59 -4.59 -6.98
CA TYR A 297 23.04 -3.98 -8.19
C TYR A 297 24.04 -3.07 -8.94
N ARG A 298 23.82 -2.91 -10.25
CA ARG A 298 24.56 -1.97 -11.11
C ARG A 298 23.61 -1.25 -12.07
N LYS A 299 23.92 0.00 -12.36
CA LYS A 299 23.31 0.75 -13.47
C LYS A 299 24.08 0.47 -14.77
N GLY A 300 23.35 0.40 -15.87
CA GLY A 300 23.86 0.41 -17.24
C GLY A 300 22.92 1.17 -18.17
N GLY A 301 23.11 1.00 -19.48
CA GLY A 301 22.40 1.78 -20.50
C GLY A 301 23.10 3.08 -20.88
N LEU A 302 22.54 3.83 -21.83
CA LEU A 302 23.09 5.11 -22.29
C LEU A 302 22.84 6.20 -21.24
N GLN A 303 23.91 6.86 -20.80
CA GLN A 303 23.85 8.19 -20.19
C GLN A 303 23.73 9.26 -21.27
#